data_AF-A0A256B8R3-F1
#
_entry.id   AF-A0A256B8R3-F1
#
_cell.length_a   1.000
_cell.length_b   1.000
_cell.length_c   1.000
_cell.angle_alpha   90.00
_cell.angle_beta   90.00
_cell.angle_gamma   90.00
#
_symmetry.space_group_name_H-M   'P 1'
#
loop_
_entity.id
_entity.type
_entity.pdbx_description
1 polymer ?
#
loop_
_entity_poly.entity_id
_entity_poly.type
_entity_poly.pdbx_seq_one_letter_code
_entity_poly.pdbx_strand_id
1 'polypeptide(L)'
;MGYYDTQQVCLNGHQTTDNYHRSPEFRQKFCATCGAETIHKCPNCNSEIRGDYHIDGVFDFSRTPVPIHCENCGADFPWTKNKEKLSAKNFESVSVDHFKLIEQICSRFHLVVKQLKIRHTNRETLVVNDEYDVQDLLHSILHIYFDDIRPEEWTPSYAGGCSRVDFLLKNEKIIIEVKKTRASLKDKVICEELMVDSQRYRTHPDCKKLFCFVYDPDGLISNPRGLENDLNMKNDDFEIKVLIVPKGH
;
A
#
# COMPACT_ATOMS: atom_id res chain seq x y z
N MET A 1 -31.56 35.18 30.23
CA MET A 1 -32.33 34.34 29.30
C MET A 1 -31.44 34.14 28.07
N GLY A 2 -31.17 32.92 27.66
CA GLY A 2 -30.25 32.68 26.54
C GLY A 2 -30.96 32.72 25.18
N TYR A 3 -30.20 32.98 24.12
CA TYR A 3 -30.70 32.97 22.75
C TYR A 3 -29.67 32.36 21.79
N TYR A 4 -30.13 31.82 20.67
CA TYR A 4 -29.25 31.38 19.59
C TYR A 4 -28.93 32.55 18.68
N ASP A 5 -27.65 32.74 18.39
CA ASP A 5 -27.19 33.60 17.30
C ASP A 5 -27.29 32.85 15.96
N THR A 6 -26.75 33.44 14.90
CA THR A 6 -26.69 32.87 13.57
C THR A 6 -25.25 32.48 13.24
N GLN A 7 -25.07 31.32 12.61
CA GLN A 7 -23.78 30.94 12.02
C GLN A 7 -23.70 31.27 10.53
N GLN A 8 -22.51 31.62 10.09
CA GLN A 8 -22.14 31.79 8.69
C GLN A 8 -21.24 30.65 8.25
N VAL A 9 -21.65 29.97 7.19
CA VAL A 9 -20.99 28.76 6.68
C VAL A 9 -20.77 28.90 5.18
N CYS A 10 -19.63 28.43 4.68
CA CYS A 10 -19.36 28.41 3.24
C CYS A 10 -20.12 27.29 2.52
N LEU A 11 -20.32 27.42 1.21
CA LEU A 11 -20.99 26.38 0.40
C LEU A 11 -20.28 25.00 0.44
N ASN A 12 -19.02 24.96 0.90
CA ASN A 12 -18.26 23.73 1.12
C ASN A 12 -18.30 23.19 2.57
N GLY A 13 -18.94 23.89 3.52
CA GLY A 13 -19.19 23.41 4.88
C GLY A 13 -18.21 23.89 5.96
N HIS A 14 -17.33 24.84 5.65
CA HIS A 14 -16.48 25.47 6.65
C HIS A 14 -17.26 26.58 7.38
N GLN A 15 -17.35 26.48 8.70
CA GLN A 15 -17.90 27.54 9.55
C GLN A 15 -16.93 28.72 9.58
N THR A 16 -17.44 29.90 9.25
CA THR A 16 -16.66 31.15 9.27
C THR A 16 -16.83 31.87 10.61
N THR A 17 -18.05 31.86 11.14
CA THR A 17 -18.41 32.39 12.46
C THR A 17 -19.71 31.70 12.89
N ASP A 18 -19.92 31.48 14.19
CA ASP A 18 -21.17 31.03 14.78
C ASP A 18 -21.93 32.14 15.54
N ASN A 19 -21.43 33.37 15.48
CA ASN A 19 -21.96 34.56 16.14
C ASN A 19 -22.12 35.74 15.18
N TYR A 20 -22.77 35.50 14.05
CA TYR A 20 -22.93 36.42 12.93
C TYR A 20 -23.50 37.78 13.36
N HIS A 21 -24.49 37.84 14.26
CA HIS A 21 -25.07 39.11 14.70
C HIS A 21 -24.26 39.79 15.79
N ARG A 22 -23.75 39.04 16.78
CA ARG A 22 -22.96 39.59 17.89
C ARG A 22 -21.59 40.12 17.47
N SER A 23 -20.96 39.49 16.47
CA SER A 23 -19.59 39.82 16.05
C SER A 23 -19.48 40.07 14.54
N PRO A 24 -19.99 41.21 14.03
CA PRO A 24 -19.99 41.54 12.60
C PRO A 24 -18.60 41.58 11.95
N GLU A 25 -17.55 41.82 12.73
CA GLU A 25 -16.15 41.89 12.29
C GLU A 25 -15.61 40.54 11.77
N PHE A 26 -16.20 39.42 12.18
CA PHE A 26 -15.80 38.09 11.70
C PHE A 26 -16.56 37.64 10.45
N ARG A 27 -17.51 38.45 9.95
CA ARG A 27 -18.25 38.13 8.73
C ARG A 27 -17.33 38.18 7.52
N GLN A 28 -17.37 37.14 6.71
CA GLN A 28 -16.60 37.08 5.46
C GLN A 28 -17.53 36.82 4.30
N LYS A 29 -17.38 37.51 3.17
CA LYS A 29 -18.17 37.19 1.97
C LYS A 29 -17.77 35.84 1.38
N PHE A 30 -16.48 35.52 1.43
CA PHE A 30 -15.89 34.28 0.95
C PHE A 30 -15.09 33.61 2.06
N CYS A 31 -15.05 32.28 2.04
CA CYS A 31 -14.35 31.47 3.02
C CYS A 31 -12.82 31.59 2.87
N ALA A 32 -12.12 31.94 3.95
CA ALA A 32 -10.66 31.98 3.97
C ALA A 32 -9.97 30.62 3.65
N THR A 33 -10.61 29.49 3.95
CA THR A 33 -10.02 28.15 3.77
C THR A 33 -10.13 27.63 2.34
N CYS A 34 -11.22 27.95 1.62
CA CYS A 34 -11.52 27.33 0.32
C CYS A 34 -12.01 28.28 -0.76
N GLY A 35 -12.17 29.58 -0.47
CA GLY A 35 -12.61 30.60 -1.42
C GLY A 35 -14.09 30.56 -1.81
N ALA A 36 -14.87 29.57 -1.34
CA ALA A 36 -16.30 29.48 -1.63
C ALA A 36 -17.10 30.63 -0.98
N GLU A 37 -18.19 31.02 -1.63
CA GLU A 37 -19.16 31.97 -1.06
C GLU A 37 -19.74 31.44 0.25
N THR A 38 -20.12 32.37 1.12
CA THR A 38 -20.71 32.05 2.43
C THR A 38 -22.18 32.44 2.51
N ILE A 39 -22.92 31.67 3.29
CA ILE A 39 -24.33 31.88 3.57
C ILE A 39 -24.56 31.82 5.07
N HIS A 40 -25.50 32.63 5.55
CA HIS A 40 -25.98 32.62 6.94
C HIS A 40 -27.49 32.31 7.01
N LYS A 41 -28.11 32.06 5.86
CA LYS A 41 -29.53 31.73 5.69
C LYS A 41 -29.68 30.51 4.80
N CYS A 42 -30.75 29.75 5.04
CA CYS A 42 -31.13 28.63 4.21
C CYS A 42 -31.47 29.12 2.79
N PRO A 43 -30.83 28.60 1.73
CA PRO A 43 -31.17 28.97 0.35
C PRO A 43 -32.60 28.62 -0.07
N ASN A 44 -33.24 27.68 0.63
CA ASN A 44 -34.58 27.19 0.30
C ASN A 44 -35.71 27.97 1.01
N CYS A 45 -35.57 28.24 2.31
CA CYS A 45 -36.62 28.89 3.11
C CYS A 45 -36.21 30.23 3.74
N ASN A 46 -34.97 30.69 3.50
CA ASN A 46 -34.41 31.94 4.01
C ASN A 46 -34.35 32.06 5.54
N SER A 47 -34.58 30.98 6.30
CA SER A 47 -34.38 30.96 7.74
C SER A 47 -32.89 31.07 8.09
N GLU A 48 -32.57 31.76 9.19
CA GLU A 48 -31.18 31.85 9.66
C GLU A 48 -30.64 30.49 10.10
N ILE A 49 -29.35 30.26 9.88
CA ILE A 49 -28.68 29.02 10.25
C ILE A 49 -28.30 29.13 11.73
N ARG A 50 -28.84 28.27 12.57
CA ARG A 50 -28.66 28.30 14.03
C ARG A 50 -27.20 28.29 14.43
N GLY A 51 -26.74 29.35 15.08
CA GLY A 51 -25.37 29.52 15.58
C GLY A 51 -25.22 29.21 17.06
N ASP A 52 -24.25 29.86 17.67
CA ASP A 52 -23.88 29.71 19.09
C ASP A 52 -25.01 30.14 20.04
N TYR A 53 -25.10 29.49 21.19
CA TYR A 53 -26.09 29.79 22.22
C TYR A 53 -25.49 30.72 23.26
N HIS A 54 -25.96 31.97 23.26
CA HIS A 54 -25.45 33.02 24.14
C HIS A 54 -26.24 33.11 25.44
N ILE A 55 -25.54 33.24 26.57
CA ILE A 55 -26.09 33.67 27.86
C ILE A 55 -25.21 34.79 28.42
N ASP A 56 -25.82 35.92 28.78
CA ASP A 56 -25.07 37.05 29.36
C ASP A 56 -24.29 36.65 30.62
N GLY A 57 -22.99 36.94 30.61
CA GLY A 57 -22.07 36.63 31.71
C GLY A 57 -21.52 35.20 31.73
N VAL A 58 -21.88 34.35 30.76
CA VAL A 58 -21.37 32.97 30.64
C VAL A 58 -20.56 32.84 29.37
N PHE A 59 -19.32 32.37 29.48
CA PHE A 59 -18.48 32.04 28.33
C PHE A 59 -18.64 30.56 27.99
N ASP A 60 -19.21 30.27 26.83
CA ASP A 60 -19.18 28.93 26.23
C ASP A 60 -18.01 28.81 25.26
N PHE A 61 -17.25 27.72 25.38
CA PHE A 61 -16.13 27.38 24.48
C PHE A 61 -16.47 26.17 23.60
N SER A 62 -17.71 25.69 23.66
CA SER A 62 -18.18 24.59 22.82
C SER A 62 -18.17 25.01 21.34
N ARG A 63 -17.92 24.04 20.46
CA ARG A 63 -17.95 24.27 19.02
C ARG A 63 -19.37 24.08 18.51
N THR A 64 -19.97 25.12 17.94
CA THR A 64 -21.27 25.01 17.28
C THR A 64 -21.15 24.09 16.06
N PRO A 65 -21.88 22.97 16.00
CA PRO A 65 -21.83 22.09 14.85
C PRO A 65 -22.47 22.75 13.61
N VAL A 66 -21.90 22.47 12.44
CA VAL A 66 -22.50 22.87 11.15
C VAL A 66 -23.62 21.88 10.78
N PRO A 67 -24.88 22.33 10.68
CA PRO A 67 -26.01 21.44 10.38
C PRO A 67 -25.96 20.94 8.94
N ILE A 68 -26.45 19.72 8.70
CA ILE A 68 -26.55 19.12 7.36
C ILE A 68 -27.94 19.32 6.72
N HIS A 69 -28.95 19.56 7.53
CA HIS A 69 -30.32 19.87 7.11
C HIS A 69 -30.83 21.12 7.81
N CYS A 70 -31.71 21.86 7.16
CA CYS A 70 -32.36 23.02 7.74
C CYS A 70 -33.40 22.61 8.77
N GLU A 71 -33.32 23.13 10.00
CA GLU A 71 -34.29 22.85 11.08
C GLU A 71 -35.72 23.34 10.76
N ASN A 72 -35.87 24.36 9.88
CA ASN A 72 -37.15 24.95 9.54
C ASN A 72 -37.86 24.26 8.36
N CYS A 73 -37.13 23.92 7.28
CA CYS A 73 -37.74 23.36 6.07
C CYS A 73 -37.27 21.94 5.72
N GLY A 74 -36.34 21.37 6.47
CA GLY A 74 -35.83 20.01 6.26
C GLY A 74 -34.93 19.83 5.04
N ALA A 75 -34.66 20.87 4.25
CA ALA A 75 -33.84 20.76 3.05
C ALA A 75 -32.36 20.57 3.40
N ASP A 76 -31.64 19.77 2.60
CA ASP A 76 -30.20 19.60 2.72
C ASP A 76 -29.47 20.90 2.41
N PHE A 77 -28.46 21.21 3.22
CA PHE A 77 -27.55 22.31 2.90
C PHE A 77 -26.59 21.94 1.76
N PRO A 78 -26.08 22.92 1.00
CA PRO A 78 -25.20 22.67 -0.15
C PRO A 78 -23.96 21.81 0.16
N TRP A 79 -23.40 21.94 1.37
CA TRP A 79 -22.22 21.21 1.80
C TRP A 79 -22.47 19.76 2.19
N THR A 80 -23.73 19.34 2.34
CA THR A 80 -24.08 17.95 2.66
C THR A 80 -23.58 17.00 1.55
N LYS A 81 -23.70 17.41 0.28
CA LYS A 81 -23.18 16.66 -0.88
C LYS A 81 -21.67 16.48 -0.86
N ASN A 82 -20.93 17.45 -0.33
CA ASN A 82 -19.47 17.36 -0.21
C ASN A 82 -19.07 16.42 0.92
N LYS A 83 -19.82 16.43 2.04
CA LYS A 83 -19.62 15.50 3.15
C LYS A 83 -19.88 14.06 2.73
N GLU A 84 -20.92 13.81 1.92
CA GLU A 84 -21.20 12.51 1.30
C GLU A 84 -20.08 12.06 0.35
N LYS A 85 -19.53 12.97 -0.47
CA LYS A 85 -18.35 12.69 -1.31
C LYS A 85 -17.08 12.42 -0.48
N LEU A 86 -16.94 13.04 0.68
CA LEU A 86 -15.83 12.83 1.62
C LEU A 86 -15.97 11.51 2.39
N SER A 87 -17.18 11.10 2.78
CA SER A 87 -17.43 9.79 3.37
C SER A 87 -17.41 8.65 2.34
N ALA A 88 -17.70 8.94 1.06
CA ALA A 88 -17.50 8.01 -0.05
C ALA A 88 -16.02 7.92 -0.47
N LYS A 89 -15.20 8.93 -0.16
CA LYS A 89 -13.73 8.84 -0.11
C LYS A 89 -13.26 8.18 1.19
N ASN A 90 -13.92 7.10 1.62
CA ASN A 90 -13.27 6.14 2.48
C ASN A 90 -12.12 5.53 1.69
N PHE A 91 -10.91 5.55 2.29
CA PHE A 91 -9.70 4.86 1.86
C PHE A 91 -9.97 3.86 0.73
N GLU A 92 -9.70 4.25 -0.52
CA GLU A 92 -9.16 3.25 -1.43
C GLU A 92 -7.93 2.74 -0.69
N SER A 93 -8.05 1.53 -0.13
CA SER A 93 -6.87 0.80 0.28
C SER A 93 -5.96 0.89 -0.92
N VAL A 94 -4.83 1.59 -0.78
CA VAL A 94 -3.76 1.48 -1.75
C VAL A 94 -3.46 -0.01 -1.73
N SER A 95 -3.98 -0.74 -2.73
CA SER A 95 -3.74 -2.16 -2.84
C SER A 95 -2.25 -2.26 -3.09
N VAL A 96 -1.49 -2.54 -2.04
CA VAL A 96 -0.05 -2.70 -2.15
C VAL A 96 0.15 -3.85 -3.12
N ASP A 97 0.76 -3.56 -4.26
CA ASP A 97 1.15 -4.60 -5.20
C ASP A 97 2.35 -5.34 -4.59
N HIS A 98 2.04 -6.34 -3.77
CA HIS A 98 3.03 -7.17 -3.08
C HIS A 98 4.02 -7.82 -4.06
N PHE A 99 3.58 -8.11 -5.29
CA PHE A 99 4.44 -8.71 -6.31
C PHE A 99 5.49 -7.70 -6.81
N LYS A 100 5.08 -6.44 -7.01
CA LYS A 100 6.01 -5.34 -7.33
C LYS A 100 6.93 -5.00 -6.16
N LEU A 101 6.47 -5.16 -4.91
CA LEU A 101 7.29 -4.97 -3.73
C LEU A 101 8.42 -6.02 -3.64
N ILE A 102 8.10 -7.30 -3.89
CA ILE A 102 9.10 -8.38 -3.96
C ILE A 102 10.11 -8.09 -5.08
N GLU A 103 9.65 -7.68 -6.26
CA GLU A 103 10.54 -7.27 -7.35
C GLU A 103 11.49 -6.14 -6.93
N GLN A 104 10.99 -5.14 -6.20
CA GLN A 104 11.81 -4.05 -5.69
C GLN A 104 12.85 -4.54 -4.67
N ILE A 105 12.48 -5.44 -3.77
CA ILE A 105 13.39 -6.05 -2.80
C ILE A 105 14.50 -6.82 -3.54
N CYS A 106 14.11 -7.74 -4.41
CA CYS A 106 15.03 -8.61 -5.13
C CYS A 106 15.95 -7.83 -6.09
N SER A 107 15.45 -6.81 -6.79
CA SER A 107 16.27 -5.96 -7.67
C SER A 107 17.35 -5.17 -6.93
N ARG A 108 17.17 -4.91 -5.64
CA ARG A 108 18.16 -4.23 -4.77
C ARG A 108 18.97 -5.19 -3.91
N PHE A 109 18.71 -6.49 -3.98
CA PHE A 109 19.37 -7.50 -3.14
C PHE A 109 20.90 -7.42 -3.23
N HIS A 110 21.46 -7.31 -4.45
CA HIS A 110 22.91 -7.22 -4.62
C HIS A 110 23.54 -5.98 -3.96
N LEU A 111 22.79 -4.87 -3.86
CA LEU A 111 23.25 -3.68 -3.13
C LEU A 111 23.35 -3.95 -1.63
N VAL A 112 22.37 -4.68 -1.07
CA VAL A 112 22.38 -5.10 0.34
C VAL A 112 23.58 -6.01 0.60
N VAL A 113 23.82 -7.01 -0.27
CA VAL A 113 24.98 -7.91 -0.18
C VAL A 113 26.30 -7.12 -0.23
N LYS A 114 26.42 -6.13 -1.13
CA LYS A 114 27.60 -5.26 -1.20
C LYS A 114 27.78 -4.42 0.07
N GLN A 115 26.70 -3.87 0.61
CA GLN A 115 26.74 -3.07 1.83
C GLN A 115 27.18 -3.90 3.05
N LEU A 116 26.74 -5.16 3.14
CA LEU A 116 27.16 -6.07 4.20
C LEU A 116 28.67 -6.33 4.19
N LYS A 117 29.34 -6.24 3.03
CA LYS A 117 30.80 -6.38 2.94
C LYS A 117 31.57 -5.16 3.48
N ILE A 118 30.93 -3.99 3.58
CA ILE A 118 31.57 -2.76 4.07
C ILE A 118 31.41 -2.69 5.60
N ARG A 119 32.37 -3.26 6.31
CA ARG A 119 32.34 -3.40 7.78
C ARG A 119 33.38 -2.53 8.46
N HIS A 120 32.99 -1.88 9.55
CA HIS A 120 33.94 -1.20 10.43
C HIS A 120 34.93 -2.22 11.03
N THR A 121 36.21 -1.86 11.12
CA THR A 121 37.25 -2.66 11.79
C THR A 121 37.36 -4.11 11.28
N ASN A 122 37.07 -4.35 9.99
CA ASN A 122 37.17 -5.68 9.37
C ASN A 122 36.41 -6.79 10.14
N ARG A 123 35.26 -6.45 10.73
CA ARG A 123 34.42 -7.41 11.46
C ARG A 123 33.83 -8.44 10.50
N GLU A 124 33.59 -9.64 11.04
CA GLU A 124 32.85 -10.68 10.35
C GLU A 124 31.45 -10.20 9.92
N THR A 125 30.96 -10.78 8.82
CA THR A 125 29.67 -10.48 8.21
C THR A 125 29.07 -11.77 7.63
N LEU A 126 27.76 -11.73 7.35
CA LEU A 126 27.11 -12.75 6.53
C LEU A 126 27.74 -12.73 5.12
N VAL A 127 28.30 -13.86 4.71
CA VAL A 127 28.87 -14.05 3.38
C VAL A 127 27.89 -14.88 2.56
N VAL A 128 27.51 -14.39 1.38
CA VAL A 128 26.56 -15.07 0.49
C VAL A 128 27.31 -15.99 -0.47
N ASN A 129 27.48 -17.26 -0.10
CA ASN A 129 28.23 -18.26 -0.86
C ASN A 129 27.32 -19.14 -1.71
N ASP A 130 26.20 -19.57 -1.15
CA ASP A 130 25.24 -20.48 -1.79
C ASP A 130 23.80 -19.96 -1.73
N GLU A 131 22.86 -20.82 -2.11
CA GLU A 131 21.44 -20.52 -2.20
C GLU A 131 20.80 -20.32 -0.82
N TYR A 132 21.24 -21.07 0.18
CA TYR A 132 20.74 -20.95 1.56
C TYR A 132 21.15 -19.60 2.16
N ASP A 133 22.37 -19.12 1.89
CA ASP A 133 22.78 -17.79 2.33
C ASP A 133 21.94 -16.67 1.66
N VAL A 134 21.50 -16.88 0.40
CA VAL A 134 20.59 -15.96 -0.29
C VAL A 134 19.22 -15.99 0.38
N GLN A 135 18.71 -17.19 0.68
CA GLN A 135 17.44 -17.39 1.37
C GLN A 135 17.45 -16.71 2.75
N ASP A 136 18.47 -16.94 3.58
CA ASP A 136 18.57 -16.35 4.92
C ASP A 136 18.54 -14.81 4.87
N LEU A 137 19.34 -14.21 3.98
CA LEU A 137 19.35 -12.77 3.83
C LEU A 137 18.01 -12.25 3.29
N LEU A 138 17.44 -12.91 2.26
CA LEU A 138 16.17 -12.49 1.67
C LEU A 138 15.03 -12.57 2.70
N HIS A 139 14.97 -13.65 3.47
CA HIS A 139 13.97 -13.86 4.52
C HIS A 139 13.98 -12.72 5.54
N SER A 140 15.18 -12.29 5.97
CA SER A 140 15.34 -11.16 6.90
C SER A 140 14.76 -9.85 6.34
N ILE A 141 14.85 -9.64 5.02
CA ILE A 141 14.32 -8.44 4.35
C ILE A 141 12.80 -8.56 4.15
N LEU A 142 12.29 -9.75 3.87
CA LEU A 142 10.85 -9.98 3.69
C LEU A 142 10.06 -9.69 4.97
N HIS A 143 10.62 -9.98 6.15
CA HIS A 143 9.98 -9.65 7.44
C HIS A 143 9.68 -8.15 7.64
N ILE A 144 10.25 -7.26 6.83
CA ILE A 144 9.92 -5.83 6.87
C ILE A 144 8.49 -5.57 6.38
N TYR A 145 7.96 -6.42 5.49
CA TYR A 145 6.73 -6.15 4.75
C TYR A 145 5.67 -7.25 4.83
N PHE A 146 6.03 -8.47 5.23
CA PHE A 146 5.14 -9.63 5.21
C PHE A 146 5.03 -10.27 6.60
N ASP A 147 3.78 -10.55 7.02
CA ASP A 147 3.48 -11.08 8.36
C ASP A 147 3.52 -12.63 8.43
N ASP A 148 2.96 -13.33 7.43
CA ASP A 148 2.91 -14.82 7.37
C ASP A 148 3.83 -15.33 6.23
N ILE A 149 5.12 -15.44 6.56
CA ILE A 149 6.14 -16.05 5.72
C ILE A 149 6.37 -17.47 6.23
N ARG A 150 6.12 -18.47 5.39
CA ARG A 150 6.35 -19.88 5.72
C ARG A 150 7.59 -20.37 4.98
N PRO A 151 8.74 -20.49 5.67
CA PRO A 151 9.92 -21.06 5.06
C PRO A 151 9.72 -22.57 4.88
N GLU A 152 10.17 -23.07 3.75
CA GLU A 152 10.34 -24.49 3.52
C GLU A 152 9.03 -25.34 3.67
N GLU A 153 7.89 -24.81 3.20
CA GLU A 153 6.56 -25.47 3.23
C GLU A 153 6.48 -26.59 2.16
N TRP A 154 5.82 -27.70 2.47
CA TRP A 154 5.64 -28.81 1.54
C TRP A 154 4.46 -28.62 0.60
N THR A 155 4.65 -28.89 -0.69
CA THR A 155 3.58 -28.90 -1.69
C THR A 155 2.76 -30.18 -1.61
N PRO A 156 1.48 -30.15 -2.05
CA PRO A 156 0.76 -31.37 -2.39
C PRO A 156 1.56 -32.24 -3.36
N SER A 157 1.30 -33.54 -3.36
CA SER A 157 1.95 -34.48 -4.28
C SER A 157 1.56 -34.14 -5.72
N TYR A 158 2.58 -33.91 -6.56
CA TYR A 158 2.44 -33.72 -8.00
C TYR A 158 3.30 -34.76 -8.71
N ALA A 159 2.72 -35.48 -9.67
CA ALA A 159 3.40 -36.55 -10.41
C ALA A 159 4.13 -37.58 -9.52
N GLY A 160 3.60 -37.85 -8.32
CA GLY A 160 4.17 -38.82 -7.37
C GLY A 160 5.27 -38.29 -6.45
N GLY A 161 5.56 -36.98 -6.47
CA GLY A 161 6.53 -36.34 -5.58
C GLY A 161 5.98 -35.11 -4.86
N CYS A 162 6.44 -34.85 -3.64
CA CYS A 162 6.24 -33.58 -2.95
C CYS A 162 7.53 -32.74 -3.07
N SER A 163 7.40 -31.43 -3.22
CA SER A 163 8.54 -30.50 -3.22
C SER A 163 8.38 -29.49 -2.10
N ARG A 164 9.51 -29.01 -1.60
CA ARG A 164 9.58 -28.03 -0.53
C ARG A 164 9.85 -26.68 -1.17
N VAL A 165 8.98 -25.71 -0.98
CA VAL A 165 9.15 -24.36 -1.54
C VAL A 165 10.03 -23.53 -0.61
N ASP A 166 10.84 -22.61 -1.12
CA ASP A 166 11.71 -21.81 -0.26
C ASP A 166 10.90 -20.89 0.68
N PHE A 167 9.98 -20.09 0.11
CA PHE A 167 9.07 -19.26 0.90
C PHE A 167 7.64 -19.27 0.33
N LEU A 168 6.66 -19.45 1.20
CA LEU A 168 5.26 -19.18 0.92
C LEU A 168 4.82 -17.94 1.72
N LEU A 169 4.46 -16.87 1.00
CA LEU A 169 3.77 -15.70 1.55
C LEU A 169 2.27 -16.01 1.56
N LYS A 170 1.78 -16.47 2.71
CA LYS A 170 0.50 -17.18 2.80
C LYS A 170 -0.70 -16.27 2.47
N ASN A 171 -0.70 -15.05 2.99
CA ASN A 171 -1.80 -14.11 2.82
C ASN A 171 -1.87 -13.59 1.37
N GLU A 172 -0.71 -13.42 0.75
CA GLU A 172 -0.54 -12.88 -0.59
C GLU A 172 -0.68 -13.96 -1.67
N LYS A 173 -0.64 -15.25 -1.28
CA LYS A 173 -0.64 -16.41 -2.17
C LYS A 173 0.50 -16.37 -3.19
N ILE A 174 1.67 -15.95 -2.71
CA ILE A 174 2.90 -15.84 -3.51
C ILE A 174 3.91 -16.85 -2.99
N ILE A 175 4.43 -17.68 -3.89
CA ILE A 175 5.61 -18.50 -3.62
C ILE A 175 6.83 -17.76 -4.16
N ILE A 176 7.91 -17.72 -3.37
CA ILE A 176 9.22 -17.25 -3.82
C ILE A 176 10.13 -18.48 -3.90
N GLU A 177 10.70 -18.70 -5.07
CA GLU A 177 11.75 -19.70 -5.32
C GLU A 177 13.08 -18.96 -5.51
N VAL A 178 14.12 -19.35 -4.80
CA VAL A 178 15.43 -18.71 -4.82
C VAL A 178 16.41 -19.62 -5.54
N LYS A 179 17.24 -19.06 -6.42
CA LYS A 179 18.38 -19.76 -7.01
C LYS A 179 19.63 -18.92 -6.88
N LYS A 180 20.78 -19.55 -6.64
CA LYS A 180 22.08 -18.88 -6.80
C LYS A 180 22.89 -19.58 -7.89
N THR A 181 23.41 -18.82 -8.85
CA THR A 181 24.26 -19.39 -9.88
C THR A 181 25.54 -19.97 -9.30
N ARG A 182 26.00 -21.05 -9.94
CA ARG A 182 27.30 -21.69 -9.69
C ARG A 182 27.75 -22.40 -10.97
N ALA A 183 28.97 -22.92 -10.99
CA ALA A 183 29.55 -23.56 -12.18
C ALA A 183 28.65 -24.65 -12.81
N SER A 184 27.90 -25.39 -11.99
CA SER A 184 26.96 -26.44 -12.42
C SER A 184 25.52 -25.98 -12.64
N LEU A 185 25.15 -24.76 -12.20
CA LEU A 185 23.79 -24.24 -12.23
C LEU A 185 23.78 -22.86 -12.91
N LYS A 186 23.55 -22.89 -14.22
CA LYS A 186 23.54 -21.73 -15.14
C LYS A 186 22.60 -21.99 -16.32
N ASP A 187 22.37 -20.98 -17.16
CA ASP A 187 21.60 -21.01 -18.41
C ASP A 187 20.52 -22.12 -18.46
N LYS A 188 20.78 -23.20 -19.20
CA LYS A 188 19.84 -24.31 -19.44
C LYS A 188 19.40 -25.01 -18.15
N VAL A 189 20.31 -25.25 -17.21
CA VAL A 189 20.00 -26.00 -15.98
C VAL A 189 19.05 -25.20 -15.10
N ILE A 190 19.29 -23.89 -14.96
CA ILE A 190 18.37 -23.00 -14.23
C ILE A 190 17.00 -22.97 -14.89
N CYS A 191 16.95 -22.89 -16.22
CA CYS A 191 15.69 -22.91 -16.95
C CYS A 191 14.91 -24.20 -16.70
N GLU A 192 15.57 -25.36 -16.80
CA GLU A 192 14.96 -26.67 -16.56
C GLU A 192 14.42 -26.82 -15.12
N GLU A 193 15.20 -26.41 -14.12
CA GLU A 193 14.75 -26.42 -12.72
C GLU A 193 13.52 -25.53 -12.50
N LEU A 194 13.59 -24.27 -12.92
CA LEU A 194 12.48 -23.31 -12.74
C LEU A 194 11.21 -23.73 -13.47
N MET A 195 11.32 -24.39 -14.62
CA MET A 195 10.15 -24.94 -15.32
C MET A 195 9.49 -26.07 -14.53
N VAL A 196 10.28 -26.96 -13.93
CA VAL A 196 9.79 -28.05 -13.08
C VAL A 196 9.13 -27.48 -11.83
N ASP A 197 9.77 -26.51 -11.18
CA ASP A 197 9.27 -25.84 -9.99
C ASP A 197 7.94 -25.12 -10.28
N SER A 198 7.86 -24.40 -11.40
CA SER A 198 6.62 -23.76 -11.84
C SER A 198 5.47 -24.73 -12.00
N GLN A 199 5.69 -25.91 -12.59
CA GLN A 199 4.64 -26.91 -12.77
C GLN A 199 4.17 -27.48 -11.43
N ARG A 200 5.10 -27.78 -10.53
CA ARG A 200 4.78 -28.33 -9.20
C ARG A 200 4.01 -27.31 -8.37
N TYR A 201 4.51 -26.09 -8.27
CA TYR A 201 3.96 -25.07 -7.39
C TYR A 201 2.62 -24.53 -7.86
N ARG A 202 2.32 -24.60 -9.16
CA ARG A 202 1.00 -24.25 -9.70
C ARG A 202 -0.14 -25.09 -9.11
N THR A 203 0.16 -26.28 -8.58
CA THR A 203 -0.84 -27.15 -7.94
C THR A 203 -1.04 -26.87 -6.45
N HIS A 204 -0.22 -25.99 -5.86
CA HIS A 204 -0.37 -25.59 -4.46
C HIS A 204 -1.63 -24.72 -4.28
N PRO A 205 -2.53 -25.01 -3.33
CA PRO A 205 -3.82 -24.31 -3.19
C PRO A 205 -3.67 -22.82 -2.90
N ASP A 206 -2.58 -22.44 -2.23
CA ASP A 206 -2.25 -21.05 -1.90
C ASP A 206 -1.18 -20.45 -2.82
N CYS A 207 -1.00 -20.98 -4.03
CA CYS A 207 -0.11 -20.39 -5.03
C CYS A 207 -0.93 -19.80 -6.19
N LYS A 208 -0.97 -18.47 -6.24
CA LYS A 208 -1.49 -17.70 -7.39
C LYS A 208 -0.39 -17.01 -8.16
N LYS A 209 0.74 -16.74 -7.51
CA LYS A 209 1.91 -16.16 -8.14
C LYS A 209 3.17 -16.89 -7.71
N LEU A 210 4.08 -17.07 -8.65
CA LEU A 210 5.42 -17.60 -8.41
C LEU A 210 6.44 -16.53 -8.77
N PHE A 211 7.32 -16.20 -7.82
CA PHE A 211 8.44 -15.29 -8.02
C PHE A 211 9.75 -16.08 -7.94
N CYS A 212 10.42 -16.30 -9.06
CA CYS A 212 11.71 -16.97 -9.13
C CYS A 212 12.83 -15.92 -9.06
N PHE A 213 13.51 -15.82 -7.92
CA PHE A 213 14.64 -14.93 -7.73
C PHE A 213 15.96 -15.66 -7.99
N VAL A 214 16.65 -15.28 -9.06
CA VAL A 214 17.95 -15.86 -9.44
C VAL A 214 19.06 -14.85 -9.14
N TYR A 215 19.90 -15.16 -8.15
CA TYR A 215 21.07 -14.37 -7.82
C TYR A 215 22.30 -14.86 -8.61
N ASP A 216 22.72 -14.05 -9.57
CA ASP A 216 23.87 -14.31 -10.47
C ASP A 216 25.01 -13.29 -10.26
N PRO A 217 25.66 -13.27 -9.08
CA PRO A 217 26.66 -12.26 -8.75
C PRO A 217 27.89 -12.27 -9.68
N ASP A 218 28.17 -13.40 -10.32
CA ASP A 218 29.35 -13.63 -11.15
C ASP A 218 29.07 -13.60 -12.67
N GLY A 219 27.81 -13.38 -13.07
CA GLY A 219 27.42 -13.24 -14.48
C GLY A 219 27.55 -14.53 -15.28
N LEU A 220 27.19 -15.68 -14.66
CA LEU A 220 27.29 -17.00 -15.29
C LEU A 220 26.16 -17.26 -16.30
N ILE A 221 25.08 -16.48 -16.27
CA ILE A 221 24.00 -16.57 -17.25
C ILE A 221 24.32 -15.64 -18.43
N SER A 222 24.38 -16.21 -19.63
CA SER A 222 24.87 -15.50 -20.82
C SER A 222 23.88 -14.45 -21.34
N ASN A 223 22.57 -14.74 -21.29
CA ASN A 223 21.52 -13.82 -21.69
C ASN A 223 20.38 -13.79 -20.66
N PRO A 224 20.56 -13.08 -19.53
CA PRO A 224 19.56 -13.04 -18.46
C PRO A 224 18.20 -12.52 -18.93
N ARG A 225 18.18 -11.48 -19.77
CA ARG A 225 16.91 -10.90 -20.27
C ARG A 225 16.15 -11.86 -21.18
N GLY A 226 16.86 -12.63 -22.00
CA GLY A 226 16.25 -13.68 -22.82
C GLY A 226 15.57 -14.73 -21.94
N LEU A 227 16.30 -15.27 -20.97
CA LEU A 227 15.77 -16.28 -20.05
C LEU A 227 14.55 -15.75 -19.27
N GLU A 228 14.60 -14.52 -18.76
CA GLU A 228 13.45 -13.89 -18.11
C GLU A 228 12.24 -13.80 -19.04
N ASN A 229 12.43 -13.33 -20.28
CA ASN A 229 11.33 -13.20 -21.24
C ASN A 229 10.74 -14.57 -21.65
N ASP A 230 11.56 -15.60 -21.72
CA ASP A 230 11.13 -16.96 -22.10
C ASP A 230 10.31 -17.64 -20.99
N LEU A 231 10.58 -17.31 -19.72
CA LEU A 231 9.91 -17.92 -18.56
C LEU A 231 8.79 -17.07 -17.94
N ASN A 232 8.83 -15.74 -18.11
CA ASN A 232 7.80 -14.86 -17.56
C ASN A 232 6.47 -15.07 -18.27
N MET A 233 5.42 -15.33 -17.50
CA MET A 233 4.08 -15.59 -18.04
C MET A 233 3.03 -15.06 -17.07
N LYS A 234 1.97 -14.48 -17.62
CA LYS A 234 0.82 -14.00 -16.86
C LYS A 234 -0.47 -14.50 -17.49
N ASN A 235 -1.16 -15.38 -16.77
CA ASN A 235 -2.50 -15.87 -17.13
C ASN A 235 -3.48 -15.48 -16.01
N ASP A 236 -4.79 -15.62 -16.27
CA ASP A 236 -5.84 -15.24 -15.31
C ASP A 236 -5.71 -15.98 -13.96
N ASP A 237 -5.25 -17.23 -13.98
CA ASP A 237 -5.18 -18.08 -12.78
C ASP A 237 -3.80 -18.13 -12.10
N PHE A 238 -2.74 -17.74 -12.82
CA PHE A 238 -1.36 -17.93 -12.39
C PHE A 238 -0.39 -16.95 -13.08
N GLU A 239 0.45 -16.29 -12.28
CA GLU A 239 1.49 -15.36 -12.74
C GLU A 239 2.87 -15.88 -12.30
N ILE A 240 3.80 -16.07 -13.23
CA ILE A 240 5.20 -16.39 -12.93
C ILE A 240 6.09 -15.23 -13.35
N LYS A 241 7.00 -14.86 -12.46
CA LYS A 241 8.04 -13.87 -12.71
C LYS A 241 9.39 -14.37 -12.27
N VAL A 242 10.30 -14.47 -13.23
CA VAL A 242 11.72 -14.72 -13.06
C VAL A 242 12.45 -13.37 -13.05
N LEU A 243 13.28 -13.17 -12.04
CA LEU A 243 14.14 -12.00 -11.92
C LEU A 243 15.58 -12.43 -11.62
N ILE A 244 16.48 -12.16 -12.57
CA ILE A 244 17.92 -12.39 -12.48
C ILE A 244 18.63 -11.09 -12.08
N VAL A 245 19.42 -11.13 -11.00
CA VAL A 245 20.12 -9.96 -10.41
C VAL A 245 21.55 -10.36 -10.01
N PRO A 246 22.56 -9.47 -10.13
CA PRO A 246 22.48 -8.10 -10.64
C PRO A 246 22.31 -8.02 -12.16
N LYS A 247 21.91 -6.83 -12.63
CA LYS A 247 21.86 -6.47 -14.05
C LYS A 247 23.18 -5.82 -14.47
N GLY A 248 23.59 -6.03 -15.73
CA GLY A 248 24.66 -5.25 -16.37
C GLY A 248 26.07 -5.80 -16.19
N HIS A 249 26.22 -7.14 -16.24
CA HIS A 249 27.51 -7.77 -16.50
C HIS A 249 27.95 -7.57 -17.95
#